data_AF-A0A2W1LF47-F1
#
_entry.id   AF-A0A2W1LF47-F1
#
_cell.length_a   1.000
_cell.length_b   1.000
_cell.length_c   1.000
_cell.angle_alpha   90.00
_cell.angle_beta   90.00
_cell.angle_gamma   90.00
#
_symmetry.space_group_name_H-M   'P 1'
#
loop_
_entity.id
_entity.type
_entity.pdbx_description
1 polymer ?
#
loop_
_entity_poly.entity_id
_entity_poly.type
_entity_poly.pdbx_seq_one_letter_code
_entity_poly.pdbx_strand_id
1 'polypeptide(L)'
;MKRALIALLLSIFILAACDASTGENLSDSQIPENHAEVYEPFNLPRDQVAEITIFLGERSDEVAANLKESKELDEFYPILQGAQPPSGDAVTADWPYTVVIKLNDGREKELQFTGGGSVFTDMTDGRSYAIDKERFNDFLSGYLEHS
;
A
#
# COMPACT_ATOMS: atom_id res chain seq x y z
N MET A 1 14.31 51.67 14.73
CA MET A 1 14.78 51.29 16.08
C MET A 1 15.19 49.83 16.03
N LYS A 2 16.34 49.51 16.64
CA LYS A 2 17.14 48.30 16.41
C LYS A 2 16.50 47.06 17.04
N ARG A 3 16.53 45.95 16.32
CA ARG A 3 16.12 44.61 16.77
C ARG A 3 17.09 44.15 17.87
N ALA A 4 16.57 43.82 19.05
CA ALA A 4 17.37 43.29 20.15
C ALA A 4 17.60 41.79 19.93
N LEU A 5 18.88 41.45 19.93
CA LEU A 5 19.50 40.15 19.82
C LEU A 5 19.55 39.53 21.23
N ILE A 6 19.08 38.30 21.42
CA ILE A 6 19.44 37.50 22.59
C ILE A 6 19.85 36.10 22.10
N ALA A 7 21.15 35.87 22.18
CA ALA A 7 21.79 34.56 22.09
C ALA A 7 21.94 33.98 23.49
N LEU A 8 21.76 32.66 23.65
CA LEU A 8 22.26 31.80 24.76
C LEU A 8 21.56 30.42 24.61
N LEU A 9 22.16 29.24 24.68
CA LEU A 9 23.52 28.79 24.96
C LEU A 9 23.58 27.31 24.50
N LEU A 10 24.61 26.96 23.74
CA LEU A 10 24.98 25.57 23.42
C LEU A 10 25.59 24.95 24.68
N SER A 11 25.01 23.87 25.21
CA SER A 11 25.70 23.01 26.18
C SER A 11 25.78 21.59 25.66
N ILE A 12 26.94 21.33 25.05
CA ILE A 12 27.51 20.03 24.73
C ILE A 12 27.82 19.32 26.05
N PHE A 13 27.27 18.13 26.27
CA PHE A 13 27.81 17.16 27.22
C PHE A 13 28.46 16.02 26.42
N ILE A 14 29.79 15.90 26.52
CA ILE A 14 30.53 14.75 26.02
C ILE A 14 31.00 13.90 27.22
N LEU A 15 31.03 12.58 26.98
CA LEU A 15 31.85 11.52 27.60
C LEU A 15 31.35 10.85 28.90
N ALA A 16 30.88 9.62 28.72
CA ALA A 16 31.25 8.47 29.55
C ALA A 16 31.60 7.33 28.58
N ALA A 17 32.90 7.13 28.31
CA ALA A 17 33.76 6.14 28.97
C ALA A 17 33.53 4.72 28.42
N CYS A 18 34.40 4.32 27.49
CA CYS A 18 34.73 2.91 27.27
C CYS A 18 35.36 2.37 28.55
N ASP A 19 34.80 1.32 29.11
CA ASP A 19 35.51 0.42 30.00
C ASP A 19 35.24 -1.01 29.57
N ALA A 20 36.31 -1.78 29.41
CA ALA A 20 36.29 -3.17 29.01
C ALA A 20 36.71 -4.01 30.21
N SER A 21 35.81 -4.83 30.76
CA SER A 21 36.13 -6.19 31.23
C SER A 21 34.92 -6.92 31.80
N THR A 22 34.64 -8.07 31.15
CA THR A 22 34.28 -9.38 31.72
C THR A 22 33.27 -9.45 32.88
N GLY A 23 32.08 -9.95 32.56
CA GLY A 23 31.15 -10.53 33.52
C GLY A 23 30.08 -11.34 32.79
N GLU A 24 30.14 -12.65 32.94
CA GLU A 24 29.24 -13.63 32.34
C GLU A 24 27.76 -13.34 32.66
N ASN A 25 26.93 -13.33 31.64
CA ASN A 25 25.55 -13.82 31.69
C ASN A 25 25.15 -14.22 30.27
N LEU A 26 25.37 -15.49 29.96
CA LEU A 26 24.64 -16.18 28.90
C LEU A 26 23.19 -16.29 29.37
N SER A 27 22.45 -15.19 29.32
CA SER A 27 21.00 -15.28 29.20
C SER A 27 20.74 -15.89 27.85
N ASP A 28 20.11 -17.06 27.85
CA ASP A 28 19.36 -17.64 26.74
C ASP A 28 18.66 -16.51 25.99
N SER A 29 19.34 -15.99 24.97
CA SER A 29 18.72 -15.13 23.99
C SER A 29 17.85 -16.09 23.23
N GLN A 30 16.57 -16.14 23.63
CA GLN A 30 15.49 -16.66 22.84
C GLN A 30 15.76 -16.18 21.42
N ILE A 31 16.22 -17.10 20.57
CA ILE A 31 16.23 -16.88 19.14
C ILE A 31 14.78 -16.45 18.85
N PRO A 32 14.53 -15.22 18.39
CA PRO A 32 13.18 -14.85 18.04
C PRO A 32 12.74 -15.88 17.03
N GLU A 33 11.74 -16.69 17.39
CA GLU A 33 11.13 -17.63 16.45
C GLU A 33 10.80 -16.79 15.23
N ASN A 34 11.47 -17.09 14.12
CA ASN A 34 11.21 -16.49 12.83
C ASN A 34 9.85 -17.01 12.41
N HIS A 35 8.79 -16.43 12.99
CA HIS A 35 7.44 -16.56 12.48
C HIS A 35 7.50 -15.87 11.12
N ALA A 36 7.73 -16.66 10.07
CA ALA A 36 7.50 -16.21 8.71
C ALA A 36 6.09 -15.59 8.71
N GLU A 37 6.02 -14.29 8.45
CA GLU A 37 4.76 -13.58 8.44
C GLU A 37 3.86 -14.28 7.41
N VAL A 38 2.77 -14.88 7.88
CA VAL A 38 1.84 -15.57 6.99
C VAL A 38 1.20 -14.49 6.12
N TYR A 39 1.57 -14.49 4.85
CA TYR A 39 1.02 -13.56 3.88
C TYR A 39 -0.36 -14.08 3.46
N GLU A 40 -1.42 -13.46 3.96
CA GLU A 40 -2.79 -13.81 3.57
C GLU A 40 -3.11 -13.31 2.15
N PRO A 41 -3.86 -14.08 1.34
CA PRO A 41 -4.34 -13.60 0.04
C PRO A 41 -5.23 -12.36 0.20
N PHE A 42 -5.23 -11.49 -0.81
CA PHE A 42 -6.16 -10.37 -0.83
C PHE A 42 -7.60 -10.90 -0.80
N ASN A 43 -8.35 -10.52 0.23
CA ASN A 43 -9.72 -10.97 0.42
C ASN A 43 -10.64 -9.76 0.56
N LEU A 44 -11.63 -9.69 -0.33
CA LEU A 44 -12.66 -8.67 -0.34
C LEU A 44 -13.89 -9.30 -0.96
N PRO A 45 -14.91 -9.73 -0.21
CA PRO A 45 -16.06 -10.45 -0.79
C PRO A 45 -16.85 -9.62 -1.80
N ARG A 46 -17.17 -10.21 -2.97
CA ARG A 46 -17.87 -9.53 -4.08
C ARG A 46 -19.22 -8.94 -3.66
N ASP A 47 -19.96 -9.66 -2.83
CA ASP A 47 -21.27 -9.28 -2.31
C ASP A 47 -21.23 -8.09 -1.34
N GLN A 48 -20.04 -7.68 -0.90
CA GLN A 48 -19.83 -6.47 -0.10
C GLN A 48 -19.52 -5.24 -0.97
N VAL A 49 -19.23 -5.41 -2.25
CA VAL A 49 -18.80 -4.31 -3.14
C VAL A 49 -20.01 -3.64 -3.79
N ALA A 50 -20.14 -2.33 -3.58
CA ALA A 50 -21.19 -1.49 -4.15
C ALA A 50 -20.75 -0.81 -5.45
N GLU A 51 -19.54 -0.24 -5.45
CA GLU A 51 -19.01 0.59 -6.54
C GLU A 51 -17.48 0.53 -6.50
N ILE A 52 -16.86 0.61 -7.68
CA ILE A 52 -15.40 0.75 -7.81
C ILE A 52 -15.11 1.96 -8.68
N THR A 53 -14.29 2.88 -8.18
CA THR A 53 -13.76 4.00 -8.97
C THR A 53 -12.27 3.83 -9.17
N ILE A 54 -11.81 3.96 -10.40
CA ILE A 54 -10.41 3.90 -10.79
C ILE A 54 -9.99 5.30 -11.22
N PHE A 55 -8.98 5.85 -10.55
CA PHE A 55 -8.40 7.16 -10.83
C PHE A 55 -7.05 6.99 -11.54
N LEU A 56 -6.72 7.93 -12.43
CA LEU A 56 -5.36 8.07 -12.95
C LEU A 56 -4.51 8.82 -11.92
N GLY A 57 -3.35 8.26 -11.56
CA GLY A 57 -2.47 8.86 -10.55
C GLY A 57 -2.82 8.51 -9.09
N GLU A 58 -2.19 9.25 -8.17
CA GLU A 58 -2.69 9.40 -6.79
C GLU A 58 -4.08 10.03 -6.82
N ARG A 59 -5.05 9.47 -6.08
CA ARG A 59 -6.48 9.87 -6.02
C ARG A 59 -6.71 11.31 -6.51
N SER A 60 -6.98 11.42 -7.81
CA SER A 60 -7.06 12.69 -8.53
C SER A 60 -8.51 12.98 -8.92
N ASP A 61 -8.75 14.12 -9.57
CA ASP A 61 -10.05 14.40 -10.18
C ASP A 61 -10.24 13.65 -11.52
N GLU A 62 -9.21 12.97 -12.03
CA GLU A 62 -9.26 12.24 -13.31
C GLU A 62 -9.66 10.78 -13.08
N VAL A 63 -10.92 10.48 -13.43
CA VAL A 63 -11.52 9.15 -13.30
C VAL A 63 -11.32 8.37 -14.60
N ALA A 64 -10.59 7.27 -14.53
CA ALA A 64 -10.43 6.32 -15.63
C ALA A 64 -11.66 5.41 -15.80
N ALA A 65 -12.28 4.99 -14.69
CA ALA A 65 -13.47 4.17 -14.72
C ALA A 65 -14.31 4.36 -13.45
N ASN A 66 -15.64 4.25 -13.58
CA ASN A 66 -16.57 4.21 -12.46
C ASN A 66 -17.54 3.05 -12.68
N LEU A 67 -17.28 1.94 -12.00
CA LEU A 67 -17.96 0.67 -12.15
C LEU A 67 -19.09 0.58 -11.12
N LYS A 68 -20.33 0.53 -11.61
CA LYS A 68 -21.54 0.45 -10.77
C LYS A 68 -22.45 -0.69 -11.16
N GLU A 69 -22.41 -1.11 -12.41
CA GLU A 69 -23.26 -2.18 -12.90
C GLU A 69 -22.68 -3.54 -12.49
N SER A 70 -23.55 -4.50 -12.18
CA SER A 70 -23.11 -5.83 -11.74
C SER A 70 -22.15 -6.46 -12.74
N LYS A 71 -22.42 -6.31 -14.04
CA LYS A 71 -21.59 -6.87 -15.11
C LYS A 71 -20.16 -6.31 -15.07
N GLU A 72 -20.01 -4.99 -14.97
CA GLU A 72 -18.70 -4.32 -14.93
C GLU A 72 -17.89 -4.76 -13.70
N LEU A 73 -18.57 -4.80 -12.55
CA LEU A 73 -17.97 -5.25 -11.30
C LEU A 73 -17.58 -6.73 -11.37
N ASP A 74 -18.38 -7.58 -11.99
CA ASP A 74 -18.12 -9.02 -12.13
C ASP A 74 -16.98 -9.31 -13.13
N GLU A 75 -16.75 -8.41 -14.09
CA GLU A 75 -15.60 -8.46 -15.01
C GLU A 75 -14.29 -7.99 -14.34
N PHE A 76 -14.35 -6.90 -13.57
CA PHE A 76 -13.17 -6.33 -12.92
C PHE A 76 -12.73 -7.10 -11.67
N TYR A 77 -13.68 -7.49 -10.83
CA TYR A 77 -13.41 -8.07 -9.52
C TYR A 77 -12.47 -9.30 -9.53
N PRO A 78 -12.56 -10.24 -10.49
CA PRO A 78 -11.61 -11.35 -10.60
C PRO A 78 -10.15 -10.93 -10.82
N ILE A 79 -9.89 -9.72 -11.32
CA ILE A 79 -8.52 -9.17 -11.46
C ILE A 79 -7.94 -8.89 -10.07
N LEU A 80 -8.73 -8.28 -9.17
CA LEU A 80 -8.32 -8.03 -7.80
C LEU A 80 -8.20 -9.32 -6.97
N GLN A 81 -9.12 -10.26 -7.12
CA GLN A 81 -9.06 -11.54 -6.39
C GLN A 81 -7.94 -12.46 -6.88
N GLY A 82 -7.42 -12.23 -8.09
CA GLY A 82 -6.25 -12.94 -8.60
C GLY A 82 -4.94 -12.50 -7.94
N ALA A 83 -4.95 -11.43 -7.15
CA ALA A 83 -3.74 -10.83 -6.60
C ALA A 83 -3.00 -11.79 -5.66
N GLN A 84 -1.67 -11.79 -5.79
CA GLN A 84 -0.77 -12.67 -5.04
C GLN A 84 0.21 -11.85 -4.21
N PRO A 85 0.85 -12.44 -3.18
CA PRO A 85 2.02 -11.82 -2.57
C PRO A 85 3.04 -11.42 -3.65
N PRO A 86 3.60 -10.20 -3.60
CA PRO A 86 4.58 -9.75 -4.57
C PRO A 86 5.85 -10.59 -4.42
N SER A 87 6.32 -11.14 -5.54
CA SER A 87 7.59 -11.85 -5.61
C SER A 87 8.65 -10.95 -6.26
N GLY A 88 9.73 -10.64 -5.54
CA GLY A 88 10.87 -9.92 -6.10
C GLY A 88 11.26 -8.65 -5.34
N ASP A 89 12.14 -7.86 -5.96
CA ASP A 89 12.69 -6.63 -5.39
C ASP A 89 11.65 -5.51 -5.26
N ALA A 90 12.02 -4.47 -4.50
CA ALA A 90 11.20 -3.28 -4.31
C ALA A 90 10.75 -2.67 -5.64
N VAL A 91 9.43 -2.48 -5.78
CA VAL A 91 8.85 -1.79 -6.93
C VAL A 91 9.08 -0.28 -6.86
N THR A 92 9.24 0.35 -8.02
CA THR A 92 9.31 1.81 -8.12
C THR A 92 7.97 2.43 -7.72
N ALA A 93 8.01 3.43 -6.84
CA ALA A 93 6.83 4.22 -6.49
C ALA A 93 6.52 5.20 -7.63
N ASP A 94 5.53 4.87 -8.46
CA ASP A 94 5.13 5.64 -9.65
C ASP A 94 3.62 5.90 -9.77
N TRP A 95 2.84 5.50 -8.74
CA TRP A 95 1.39 5.72 -8.56
C TRP A 95 0.56 5.93 -9.83
N PRO A 96 0.54 4.98 -10.78
CA PRO A 96 -0.19 5.18 -12.04
C PRO A 96 -1.71 5.13 -11.85
N TYR A 97 -2.19 4.44 -10.81
CA TYR A 97 -3.62 4.30 -10.53
C TYR A 97 -3.91 4.32 -9.04
N THR A 98 -5.09 4.83 -8.69
CA THR A 98 -5.71 4.61 -7.38
C THR A 98 -7.07 3.98 -7.59
N VAL A 99 -7.37 2.90 -6.87
CA VAL A 99 -8.68 2.24 -6.91
C VAL A 99 -9.37 2.45 -5.58
N VAL A 100 -10.54 3.10 -5.62
CA VAL A 100 -11.41 3.27 -4.44
C VAL A 100 -12.60 2.35 -4.59
N ILE A 101 -12.77 1.48 -3.59
CA ILE A 101 -13.84 0.49 -3.53
C ILE A 101 -14.80 0.93 -2.44
N LYS A 102 -16.04 1.25 -2.84
CA LYS A 102 -17.12 1.53 -1.90
C LYS A 102 -17.84 0.24 -1.56
N LEU A 103 -18.00 -0.02 -0.27
CA LEU A 103 -18.71 -1.18 0.25
C LEU A 103 -20.20 -0.87 0.45
N ASN A 104 -21.02 -1.92 0.44
CA ASN A 104 -22.47 -1.85 0.65
C ASN A 104 -22.86 -1.29 2.03
N ASP A 105 -21.95 -1.35 3.01
CA ASP A 105 -22.13 -0.76 4.33
C ASP A 105 -21.69 0.72 4.42
N GLY A 106 -21.24 1.30 3.31
CA GLY A 106 -20.84 2.70 3.19
C GLY A 106 -19.37 2.97 3.50
N ARG A 107 -18.57 1.98 3.92
CA ARG A 107 -17.12 2.13 4.06
C ARG A 107 -16.44 2.21 2.70
N GLU A 108 -15.25 2.82 2.67
CA GLU A 108 -14.37 2.84 1.51
C GLU A 108 -13.08 2.08 1.81
N LYS A 109 -12.55 1.42 0.78
CA LYS A 109 -11.25 0.77 0.77
C LYS A 109 -10.44 1.35 -0.38
N GLU A 110 -9.22 1.78 -0.10
CA GLU A 110 -8.33 2.40 -1.09
C GLU A 110 -7.16 1.45 -1.41
N LEU A 111 -6.92 1.24 -2.70
CA LEU A 111 -5.80 0.48 -3.21
C LEU A 111 -4.92 1.40 -4.06
N GLN A 112 -3.66 1.56 -3.68
CA GLN A 112 -2.70 2.39 -4.40
C GLN A 112 -1.80 1.54 -5.27
N PHE A 113 -1.84 1.73 -6.59
CA PHE A 113 -1.04 0.95 -7.52
C PHE A 113 0.35 1.56 -7.67
N THR A 114 1.36 0.72 -7.88
CA THR A 114 2.78 1.07 -8.09
C THR A 114 3.42 0.07 -9.06
N GLY A 115 4.72 0.17 -9.32
CA GLY A 115 5.42 -0.75 -10.24
C GLY A 115 4.81 -0.72 -11.63
N GLY A 116 4.44 0.47 -12.10
CA GLY A 116 3.76 0.68 -13.37
C GLY A 116 2.38 0.02 -13.45
N GLY A 117 1.71 -0.19 -12.31
CA GLY A 117 0.36 -0.77 -12.23
C GLY A 117 0.34 -2.28 -11.99
N SER A 118 1.48 -2.90 -11.71
CA SER A 118 1.58 -4.35 -11.49
C SER A 118 1.43 -4.78 -10.02
N VAL A 119 1.52 -3.83 -9.09
CA VAL A 119 1.37 -4.07 -7.65
C VAL A 119 0.41 -3.02 -7.09
N PHE A 120 -0.48 -3.41 -6.19
CA PHE A 120 -1.25 -2.45 -5.39
C PHE A 120 -1.02 -2.66 -3.90
N THR A 121 -1.04 -1.58 -3.14
CA THR A 121 -1.05 -1.61 -1.67
C THR A 121 -2.46 -1.34 -1.18
N ASP A 122 -2.99 -2.22 -0.34
CA ASP A 122 -4.20 -1.98 0.42
C ASP A 122 -3.89 -1.00 1.56
N MET A 123 -4.45 0.21 1.48
CA MET A 123 -4.16 1.27 2.43
C MET A 123 -4.80 1.02 3.81
N THR A 124 -5.65 0.01 3.94
CA THR A 124 -6.30 -0.36 5.21
C THR A 124 -5.35 -1.12 6.13
N ASP A 125 -4.59 -2.06 5.56
CA ASP A 125 -3.71 -2.97 6.31
C ASP A 125 -2.22 -2.83 5.94
N GLY A 126 -1.90 -2.03 4.91
CA GLY A 126 -0.55 -1.77 4.44
C GLY A 126 0.07 -2.90 3.62
N ARG A 127 -0.70 -3.93 3.25
CA ARG A 127 -0.20 -5.08 2.48
C ARG A 127 -0.20 -4.79 0.99
N SER A 128 0.89 -5.13 0.32
CA SER A 128 1.05 -4.95 -1.13
C SER A 128 0.88 -6.26 -1.86
N TYR A 129 0.08 -6.30 -2.92
CA TYR A 129 -0.25 -7.49 -3.72
C TYR A 129 0.10 -7.26 -5.19
N ALA A 130 0.70 -8.26 -5.83
CA ALA A 130 0.94 -8.26 -7.28
C ALA A 130 -0.28 -8.75 -8.04
N ILE A 131 -0.57 -8.13 -9.19
CA ILE A 131 -1.67 -8.49 -10.09
C ILE A 131 -1.19 -8.78 -11.50
N ASP A 132 -2.07 -9.38 -12.30
CA ASP A 132 -1.90 -9.44 -13.75
C ASP A 132 -2.14 -8.04 -14.36
N LYS A 133 -1.03 -7.32 -14.59
CA LYS A 133 -1.05 -5.98 -15.18
C LYS A 133 -1.67 -5.94 -16.58
N GLU A 134 -1.42 -6.95 -17.41
CA GLU A 134 -1.95 -6.97 -18.78
C GLU A 134 -3.47 -7.07 -18.73
N ARG A 135 -3.99 -7.99 -17.91
CA ARG A 135 -5.44 -8.14 -17.71
C ARG A 135 -6.10 -6.88 -17.15
N PHE A 136 -5.43 -6.17 -16.22
CA PHE A 136 -5.92 -4.89 -15.70
C PHE A 136 -5.99 -3.81 -16.78
N ASN A 137 -4.94 -3.69 -17.59
CA ASN A 137 -4.90 -2.72 -18.68
C ASN A 137 -5.91 -3.04 -19.77
N ASP A 138 -6.06 -4.31 -20.15
CA ASP A 138 -7.05 -4.76 -21.13
C ASP A 138 -8.47 -4.42 -20.69
N PHE A 139 -8.79 -4.62 -19.41
CA PHE A 139 -10.06 -4.20 -18.83
C PHE A 139 -10.27 -2.69 -18.98
N LEU A 140 -9.28 -1.88 -18.57
CA LEU A 140 -9.40 -0.42 -18.64
C LEU A 140 -9.54 0.09 -20.07
N SER A 141 -8.73 -0.42 -21.00
CA SER A 141 -8.84 -0.06 -22.42
C SER A 141 -10.20 -0.46 -22.99
N GLY A 142 -10.66 -1.69 -22.70
CA GLY A 142 -11.97 -2.15 -23.15
C GLY A 142 -13.13 -1.33 -22.58
N TYR A 143 -13.05 -0.94 -21.29
CA TYR A 143 -14.05 -0.09 -20.65
C TYR A 143 -14.14 1.28 -21.33
N LEU A 144 -12.99 1.94 -21.54
CA LEU A 144 -12.92 3.28 -22.16
C LEU A 144 -13.41 3.32 -23.61
N GLU A 145 -13.34 2.20 -24.34
CA GLU A 145 -13.88 2.12 -25.71
C GLU A 145 -15.42 2.03 -25.75
N HIS A 146 -16.06 1.61 -24.67
CA HIS A 146 -17.49 1.31 -24.62
C HIS A 146 -18.30 2.24 -23.70
N SER A 147 -17.63 3.09 -22.91
CA SER A 147 -18.21 4.14 -22.05
C SER A 147 -18.42 5.46 -22.78
#